data_AF-A0A077R4X7-F1
#
_entry.id   AF-A0A077R4X7-F1
#
_cell.length_a   1.000
_cell.length_b   1.000
_cell.length_c   1.000
_cell.angle_alpha   90.00
_cell.angle_beta   90.00
_cell.angle_gamma   90.00
#
_symmetry.space_group_name_H-M   'P 1'
#
loop_
_entity.id
_entity.type
_entity.pdbx_description
1 polymer ?
#
loop_
_entity_poly.entity_id
_entity_poly.type
_entity_poly.pdbx_seq_one_letter_code
_entity_poly.pdbx_strand_id
1 'polypeptide(L)'
;MPLAKSFQLGSDNPSQYFGPDLMYRTFHVPNFVYDQIHHYAGSYKDCLELGQTNSSAAISNQNSPQYFANKQPPLKPLTSPVAPIATPTQTPPSTATPNK
;
A
#
# COMPACT_ATOMS: atom_id res chain seq x y z
N MET A 1 -43.33 6.16 1.88
CA MET A 1 -42.04 6.87 1.83
C MET A 1 -40.98 5.86 1.40
N PRO A 2 -40.22 6.07 0.31
CA PRO A 2 -39.25 5.09 -0.14
C PRO A 2 -38.04 5.06 0.82
N LEU A 3 -37.66 3.85 1.21
CA LEU A 3 -36.54 3.52 2.10
C LEU A 3 -35.23 4.04 1.47
N ALA A 4 -34.50 4.89 2.17
CA ALA A 4 -33.22 5.41 1.71
C ALA A 4 -32.28 4.24 1.38
N LYS A 5 -31.69 4.24 0.18
CA LYS A 5 -30.68 3.24 -0.21
C LYS A 5 -29.45 3.41 0.69
N SER A 6 -29.22 2.45 1.57
CA SER A 6 -27.99 2.31 2.34
C SER A 6 -26.81 2.21 1.37
N PHE A 7 -25.72 2.92 1.65
CA PHE A 7 -24.50 2.85 0.83
C PHE A 7 -23.64 1.66 1.27
N GLN A 8 -23.23 0.83 0.30
CA GLN A 8 -22.28 -0.26 0.51
C GLN A 8 -20.86 0.27 0.25
N LEU A 9 -20.02 0.37 1.29
CA LEU A 9 -18.64 0.87 1.17
C LEU A 9 -17.65 -0.16 0.61
N GLY A 10 -17.95 -1.47 0.73
CA GLY A 10 -17.10 -2.55 0.25
C GLY A 10 -17.84 -3.88 0.19
N SER A 11 -17.46 -4.72 -0.78
CA SER A 11 -18.00 -6.07 -1.00
C SER A 11 -17.09 -7.18 -0.49
N ASP A 12 -15.82 -6.86 -0.25
CA ASP A 12 -14.76 -7.84 -0.04
C ASP A 12 -14.51 -8.10 1.45
N ASN A 13 -13.74 -9.15 1.75
CA ASN A 13 -13.38 -9.46 3.12
C ASN A 13 -12.38 -8.42 3.65
N PRO A 14 -12.72 -7.66 4.71
CA PRO A 14 -11.87 -6.58 5.22
C PRO A 14 -10.49 -7.07 5.69
N SER A 15 -10.37 -8.34 6.10
CA SER A 15 -9.10 -8.95 6.49
C SER A 15 -8.09 -9.03 5.33
N GLN A 16 -8.55 -8.98 4.08
CA GLN A 16 -7.68 -8.95 2.90
C GLN A 16 -6.86 -7.65 2.79
N TYR A 17 -7.33 -6.56 3.41
CA TYR A 17 -6.67 -5.26 3.35
C TYR A 17 -6.06 -4.85 4.69
N PHE A 18 -6.69 -5.25 5.80
CA PHE A 18 -6.22 -4.93 7.14
C PHE A 18 -4.89 -5.61 7.49
N GLY A 19 -4.75 -6.91 7.25
CA GLY A 19 -3.51 -7.64 7.55
C GLY A 19 -2.28 -7.06 6.81
N PRO A 20 -2.37 -6.82 5.49
CA PRO A 20 -1.29 -6.21 4.73
C PRO A 20 -0.96 -4.78 5.15
N ASP A 21 -1.96 -3.94 5.45
CA ASP A 21 -1.75 -2.58 5.95
C ASP A 21 -1.06 -2.60 7.31
N LEU A 22 -1.47 -3.49 8.21
CA LEU A 22 -0.82 -3.67 9.50
C LEU A 22 0.65 -4.07 9.33
N MET A 23 0.95 -5.03 8.46
CA MET A 23 2.33 -5.44 8.13
C MET A 23 3.15 -4.26 7.58
N TYR A 24 2.60 -3.50 6.64
CA TYR A 24 3.25 -2.32 6.06
C TYR A 24 3.64 -1.31 7.15
N ARG A 25 2.70 -0.92 8.00
CA ARG A 25 2.96 0.03 9.09
C ARG A 25 3.95 -0.52 10.11
N THR A 26 3.88 -1.81 10.40
CA THR A 26 4.79 -2.48 11.33
C THR A 26 6.23 -2.44 10.82
N PHE A 27 6.43 -2.56 9.51
CA PHE A 27 7.76 -2.46 8.90
C PHE A 27 8.36 -1.04 8.93
N HIS A 28 7.53 -0.01 9.09
CA HIS A 28 7.98 1.37 9.29
C HIS A 28 8.35 1.68 10.75
N VAL A 29 8.20 0.73 11.69
CA VAL A 29 8.61 0.91 13.09
C VAL A 29 10.00 0.31 13.30
N PRO A 30 11.07 1.12 13.45
CA PRO A 30 12.45 0.62 13.49
C PRO A 30 12.70 -0.39 14.61
N ASN A 31 12.05 -0.21 15.77
CA ASN A 31 12.19 -1.13 16.91
C ASN A 31 11.59 -2.51 16.66
N PHE A 32 10.67 -2.64 15.70
CA PHE A 32 10.06 -3.93 15.37
C PHE A 32 10.94 -4.73 14.40
N VAL A 33 11.56 -4.03 13.43
CA VAL A 33 12.35 -4.64 12.36
C VAL A 33 13.86 -4.53 12.56
N TYR A 34 14.32 -3.89 13.63
CA TYR A 34 15.73 -3.63 13.93
C TYR A 34 16.49 -3.00 12.75
N ASP A 35 15.83 -2.08 12.05
CA ASP A 35 16.35 -1.38 10.86
C ASP A 35 16.78 -2.30 9.70
N GLN A 36 16.27 -3.55 9.67
CA GLN A 36 16.62 -4.55 8.64
C GLN A 36 15.76 -4.48 7.38
N ILE A 37 14.70 -3.66 7.37
CA ILE A 37 13.74 -3.56 6.26
C ILE A 37 13.92 -2.24 5.52
N HIS A 38 14.02 -2.32 4.20
CA HIS A 38 14.22 -1.20 3.28
C HIS A 38 13.33 -1.30 2.05
N HIS A 39 13.31 -0.26 1.22
CA HIS A 39 12.58 -0.22 -0.04
C HIS A 39 13.52 -0.49 -1.22
N TYR A 40 13.56 -1.73 -1.71
CA TYR A 40 14.35 -2.12 -2.88
C TYR A 40 13.49 -2.32 -4.13
N ALA A 41 12.30 -2.91 -3.97
CA ALA A 41 11.41 -3.24 -5.07
C ALA A 41 9.96 -2.91 -4.69
N GLY A 42 9.28 -2.18 -5.57
CA GLY A 42 7.93 -1.63 -5.34
C GLY A 42 6.81 -2.51 -5.86
N SER A 43 6.98 -3.14 -7.03
CA SER A 43 5.94 -3.99 -7.61
C SER A 43 6.18 -5.47 -7.32
N TYR A 44 5.13 -6.28 -7.45
CA TYR A 44 5.25 -7.74 -7.32
C TYR A 44 6.27 -8.33 -8.31
N LYS A 45 6.29 -7.83 -9.55
CA LYS A 45 7.24 -8.28 -10.58
C LYS A 45 8.68 -7.97 -10.16
N ASP A 46 8.92 -6.75 -9.68
CA ASP A 46 10.25 -6.32 -9.24
C ASP A 46 10.70 -7.12 -8.00
N CYS A 47 9.77 -7.48 -7.11
CA CYS A 47 10.08 -8.33 -5.95
C CYS A 47 10.49 -9.75 -6.38
N LEU A 48 9.86 -10.31 -7.42
CA LEU A 48 10.26 -11.59 -7.98
C LEU A 48 11.65 -11.53 -8.63
N GLU A 49 11.92 -10.48 -9.40
CA GLU A 49 13.23 -10.26 -10.01
C GLU A 49 14.33 -10.03 -8.94
N LEU A 50 14.03 -9.25 -7.92
CA LEU A 50 14.92 -9.05 -6.76
C LEU A 50 15.20 -10.38 -6.05
N GLY A 51 14.19 -11.22 -5.86
CA GLY A 51 14.37 -12.56 -5.27
C GLY A 51 15.26 -13.49 -6.09
N GLN A 52 15.24 -13.38 -7.42
CA GLN A 52 16.08 -14.17 -8.32
C GLN A 52 17.53 -13.66 -8.36
N THR A 53 17.72 -12.35 -8.30
CA THR A 53 19.02 -11.71 -8.47
C THR A 53 19.77 -11.48 -7.15
N ASN A 54 19.05 -11.20 -6.06
CA ASN A 54 19.61 -10.95 -4.73
C ASN A 54 18.61 -11.33 -3.62
N SER A 55 18.64 -12.59 -3.21
CA SER A 55 17.75 -13.13 -2.18
C SER A 55 17.91 -12.46 -0.81
N SER A 56 19.11 -12.01 -0.44
CA SER A 56 19.34 -11.28 0.81
C SER A 56 18.62 -9.93 0.83
N ALA A 57 18.73 -9.16 -0.26
CA ALA A 57 17.99 -7.91 -0.41
C ALA A 57 16.47 -8.14 -0.47
N ALA A 58 16.02 -9.26 -1.04
CA ALA A 58 14.60 -9.60 -1.10
C ALA A 58 13.98 -9.84 0.28
N ILE A 59 14.69 -10.46 1.23
CA ILE A 59 14.19 -10.66 2.60
C ILE A 59 14.09 -9.31 3.34
N SER A 60 15.04 -8.43 3.09
CA SER A 60 15.07 -7.07 3.62
C SER A 60 14.19 -6.08 2.86
N ASN A 61 13.49 -6.48 1.79
CA ASN A 61 12.62 -5.59 1.04
C ASN A 61 11.23 -5.54 1.66
N GLN A 62 10.74 -4.36 2.04
CA GLN A 62 9.44 -4.16 2.70
C GLN A 62 8.27 -4.83 1.98
N ASN A 63 8.24 -4.81 0.64
CA ASN A 63 7.13 -5.35 -0.14
C ASN A 63 7.21 -6.88 -0.32
N SER A 64 8.40 -7.48 -0.26
CA SER A 64 8.59 -8.90 -0.57
C SER A 64 7.93 -9.83 0.46
N PRO A 65 8.17 -9.72 1.78
CA PRO A 65 7.45 -10.49 2.80
C PRO A 65 5.95 -10.21 2.81
N GLN A 66 5.53 -8.97 2.50
CA GLN A 66 4.13 -8.60 2.44
C GLN A 66 3.40 -9.35 1.33
N TYR A 67 3.97 -9.41 0.12
CA TYR A 67 3.39 -10.18 -0.98
C TYR A 67 3.38 -11.69 -0.71
N PHE A 68 4.44 -12.20 -0.06
CA PHE A 68 4.50 -13.59 0.37
C PHE A 68 3.39 -13.94 1.39
N ALA A 69 3.24 -13.12 2.43
CA ALA A 69 2.23 -13.31 3.49
C ALA A 69 0.80 -13.22 2.95
N ASN A 70 0.56 -12.30 2.00
CA ASN A 70 -0.74 -12.13 1.37
C ASN A 70 -1.12 -13.26 0.40
N LYS A 71 -0.23 -14.25 0.20
CA LYS A 71 -0.38 -15.33 -0.79
C LYS A 71 -0.86 -14.79 -2.15
N GLN A 72 -0.36 -13.62 -2.56
CA GLN A 72 -0.72 -13.05 -3.85
C GLN A 72 -0.20 -14.01 -4.93
N PRO A 73 -1.08 -14.66 -5.71
CA PRO A 73 -0.62 -15.45 -6.85
C PRO A 73 0.03 -14.50 -7.87
N PRO A 74 0.89 -14.99 -8.78
CA PRO A 74 1.33 -14.19 -9.91
C PRO A 74 0.11 -13.66 -10.66
N LEU A 75 -0.06 -12.34 -10.55
CA LEU A 75 -1.11 -11.47 -11.09
C LEU A 75 -2.21 -12.21 -11.89
N LYS A 76 -3.37 -12.46 -11.27
CA LYS A 76 -4.60 -12.23 -12.04
C LYS A 76 -4.70 -10.72 -12.24
N PRO A 77 -4.95 -10.21 -13.46
CA PRO A 77 -5.14 -8.79 -13.67
C PRO A 77 -6.21 -8.29 -12.70
N LEU A 78 -5.90 -7.25 -11.93
CA LEU A 78 -6.89 -6.56 -11.13
C LEU A 78 -7.86 -5.90 -12.11
N THR A 79 -8.93 -6.60 -12.50
CA THR A 79 -10.03 -6.03 -13.30
C THR A 79 -10.99 -5.22 -12.43
N SER A 80 -10.60 -4.85 -11.21
CA SER A 80 -11.37 -3.89 -10.43
C SER A 80 -11.17 -2.50 -11.04
N PRO A 81 -12.26 -1.74 -11.29
CA PRO A 81 -12.14 -0.41 -11.85
C PRO A 81 -11.26 0.41 -10.91
N VAL A 82 -10.19 0.98 -11.45
CA VAL A 82 -9.42 2.02 -10.77
C VAL A 82 -10.42 3.09 -10.39
N ALA A 83 -10.81 3.14 -9.10
CA ALA A 83 -11.43 4.33 -8.57
C ALA A 83 -10.42 5.46 -8.79
N PRO A 84 -10.82 6.60 -9.39
CA PRO A 84 -9.87 7.68 -9.65
C PRO A 84 -9.22 8.05 -8.31
N ILE A 85 -7.89 7.99 -8.27
CA ILE A 85 -7.10 8.52 -7.18
C ILE A 85 -7.53 9.97 -7.05
N ALA A 86 -8.23 10.30 -5.96
CA ALA A 86 -8.51 11.68 -5.62
C ALA A 86 -7.14 12.37 -5.50
N THR A 87 -6.83 13.20 -6.49
CA THR A 87 -5.69 14.11 -6.41
C THR A 87 -5.92 14.95 -5.15
N PRO A 88 -4.99 14.99 -4.18
CA PRO A 88 -5.13 15.96 -3.11
C PRO A 88 -5.12 17.34 -3.76
N THR A 89 -6.26 18.01 -3.77
CA THR A 89 -6.36 19.42 -4.13
C THR A 89 -5.45 20.17 -3.18
N GLN A 90 -4.28 20.58 -3.68
CA GLN A 90 -3.43 21.52 -2.97
C GLN A 90 -4.27 22.77 -2.75
N THR A 91 -4.61 23.06 -1.49
CA THR A 91 -5.09 24.38 -1.11
C THR A 91 -4.02 25.39 -1.55
N PRO A 92 -4.33 26.41 -2.35
CA PRO A 92 -3.35 27.41 -2.73
C PRO A 92 -2.79 28.07 -1.45
N PRO A 93 -1.49 28.41 -1.42
CA PRO A 93 -0.90 29.10 -0.28
C PRO A 93 -1.63 30.43 -0.06
N SER A 94 -2.07 30.66 1.17
CA SER A 94 -2.61 31.94 1.61
C SER A 94 -1.51 32.99 1.41
N THR A 95 -1.71 33.91 0.47
CA THR A 95 -0.86 35.09 0.32
C THR A 95 -0.99 35.93 1.58
N ALA A 96 -0.01 35.84 2.47
CA ALA A 96 0.18 36.81 3.54
C ALA A 96 0.49 38.17 2.88
N THR A 97 -0.43 39.12 3.00
CA THR A 97 -0.19 40.52 2.68
C THR A 97 0.88 41.06 3.65
N PRO A 98 1.96 41.71 3.17
CA PRO A 98 2.88 42.41 4.06
C PRO A 98 2.13 43.57 4.72
N ASN A 99 2.12 43.61 6.06
CA ASN A 99 1.61 44.76 6.78
C ASN A 99 2.55 45.96 6.51
N LYS A 100 1.95 47.07 6.07
CA LYS A 100 2.60 48.37 5.88
C LYS A 100 2.85 49.05 7.21
#